data_AF-A0A519LZA9-F1
#
_entry.id   AF-A0A519LZA9-F1
#
_cell.length_a   1.000
_cell.length_b   1.000
_cell.length_c   1.000
_cell.angle_alpha   90.00
_cell.angle_beta   90.00
_cell.angle_gamma   90.00
#
_symmetry.space_group_name_H-M   'P 1'
#
loop_
_entity.id
_entity.type
_entity.pdbx_description
1 polymer ?
#
loop_
_entity_poly.entity_id
_entity_poly.type
_entity_poly.pdbx_seq_one_letter_code
_entity_poly.pdbx_strand_id
1 'polypeptide(L)'
;MKGYFIFFFLIISNCFGQKASEINKVVSIADALEYQQEIRIYKDYSIGNTILFFRMFKNEEKHWVTQRFWYSKDFKDVTKIDEGRFPKETIGKLKPKNAELIWLNILMTNVEFLPDIETIRYKFSKSYIDSEKGQSVIVKKKILVTDGDRYDVYVRNGNNKNHFSFTNPKTYLEKYPTVDELISYNELLSVINKELN
;
A
#
# COMPACT_ATOMS: atom_id res chain seq x y z
N MET A 1 16.10 31.25 -41.89
CA MET A 1 15.64 31.24 -40.48
C MET A 1 15.84 29.83 -39.94
N LYS A 2 16.80 29.65 -39.03
CA LYS A 2 17.05 28.35 -38.37
C LYS A 2 16.08 28.24 -37.19
N GLY A 3 15.07 27.40 -37.31
CA GLY A 3 14.16 27.08 -36.21
C GLY A 3 14.84 26.11 -35.26
N TYR A 4 15.06 26.52 -34.01
CA TYR A 4 15.50 25.62 -32.95
C TYR A 4 14.27 24.91 -32.38
N PHE A 5 14.18 23.60 -32.61
CA PHE A 5 13.19 22.74 -32.00
C PHE A 5 13.67 22.39 -30.59
N ILE A 6 13.08 23.02 -29.56
CA ILE A 6 13.36 22.67 -28.16
C ILE A 6 12.49 21.47 -27.80
N PHE A 7 13.13 20.31 -27.65
CA PHE A 7 12.48 19.09 -27.16
C PHE A 7 12.44 19.14 -25.63
N PHE A 8 11.27 19.41 -25.05
CA PHE A 8 11.06 19.36 -23.61
C PHE A 8 10.78 17.90 -23.21
N PHE A 9 11.82 17.17 -22.81
CA PHE A 9 11.65 15.82 -22.26
C PHE A 9 11.17 15.93 -20.82
N LEU A 10 9.85 15.89 -20.62
CA LEU A 10 9.25 15.68 -19.30
C LEU A 10 9.54 14.23 -18.89
N ILE A 11 10.66 14.01 -18.20
CA ILE A 11 10.90 12.75 -17.50
C ILE A 11 9.86 12.69 -16.38
N ILE A 12 8.82 11.89 -16.56
CA ILE A 12 7.85 11.57 -15.52
C ILE A 12 8.59 10.71 -14.50
N SER A 13 9.28 11.35 -13.56
CA SER A 13 9.87 10.67 -12.40
C SER A 13 8.72 10.14 -11.55
N ASN A 14 8.69 8.82 -11.33
CA ASN A 14 7.81 8.20 -10.34
C ASN A 14 8.13 8.80 -8.97
N CYS A 15 7.39 9.83 -8.58
CA CYS A 15 7.62 10.56 -7.35
C CYS A 15 7.08 9.71 -6.20
N PHE A 16 7.99 9.14 -5.40
CA PHE A 16 7.63 8.57 -4.11
C PHE A 16 7.20 9.69 -3.16
N GLY A 17 6.28 9.39 -2.24
CA GLY A 17 5.90 10.36 -1.21
C GLY A 17 7.11 10.78 -0.38
N GLN A 18 7.18 12.06 0.02
CA GLN A 18 8.30 12.63 0.81
C GLN A 18 8.66 11.75 2.02
N LYS A 19 7.63 11.25 2.71
CA LYS A 19 7.79 10.39 3.89
C LYS A 19 8.41 9.03 3.57
N ALA A 20 8.00 8.40 2.46
CA ALA A 20 8.56 7.11 2.04
C ALA A 20 10.06 7.27 1.69
N SER A 21 10.42 8.36 1.01
CA SER A 21 11.81 8.66 0.66
C SER A 21 12.71 8.87 1.89
N GLU A 22 12.22 9.58 2.92
CA GLU A 22 12.95 9.72 4.19
C GLU A 22 13.23 8.36 4.84
N ILE A 23 12.23 7.48 4.91
CA ILE A 23 12.37 6.14 5.50
C ILE A 23 13.35 5.29 4.66
N ASN A 24 13.22 5.34 3.34
CA ASN A 24 14.08 4.61 2.42
C ASN A 24 15.55 4.98 2.59
N LYS A 25 15.83 6.28 2.77
CA LYS A 25 17.17 6.76 3.04
C LYS A 25 17.74 6.19 4.35
N VAL A 26 16.95 6.17 5.41
CA VAL A 26 17.38 5.65 6.72
C VAL A 26 17.64 4.14 6.65
N VAL A 27 16.78 3.36 5.98
CA VAL A 27 16.99 1.92 5.78
C VAL A 27 17.94 1.60 4.63
N SER A 28 18.57 2.60 4.02
CA SER A 28 19.55 2.46 2.93
C SER A 28 19.04 1.69 1.71
N ILE A 29 17.80 1.96 1.27
CA ILE A 29 17.21 1.41 0.04
C ILE A 29 16.90 2.51 -0.96
N ALA A 30 16.90 2.19 -2.26
CA ALA A 30 16.53 3.15 -3.29
C ALA A 30 15.03 3.50 -3.23
N ASP A 31 14.67 4.72 -3.64
CA ASP A 31 13.26 5.11 -3.78
C ASP A 31 12.55 4.29 -4.85
N ALA A 32 13.23 3.94 -5.94
CA ALA A 32 12.66 3.05 -6.93
C ALA A 32 12.52 1.60 -6.42
N LEU A 33 11.53 0.88 -6.93
CA LEU A 33 11.43 -0.57 -6.77
C LEU A 33 12.55 -1.25 -7.56
N GLU A 34 13.46 -1.88 -6.82
CA GLU A 34 14.72 -2.46 -7.30
C GLU A 34 14.48 -3.80 -7.98
N TYR A 35 13.55 -4.61 -7.46
CA TYR A 35 13.33 -5.98 -7.92
C TYR A 35 12.09 -6.10 -8.80
N GLN A 36 12.10 -7.10 -9.71
CA GLN A 36 10.96 -7.37 -10.60
C GLN A 36 9.71 -7.81 -9.85
N GLN A 37 9.86 -8.45 -8.70
CA GLN A 37 8.78 -8.81 -7.81
C GLN A 37 9.08 -8.18 -6.47
N GLU A 38 8.39 -7.09 -6.17
CA GLU A 38 8.59 -6.32 -4.96
C GLU A 38 7.30 -5.66 -4.52
N ILE A 39 7.01 -5.72 -3.23
CA ILE A 39 5.98 -4.92 -2.59
C ILE A 39 6.57 -4.22 -1.36
N ARG A 40 6.22 -2.94 -1.21
CA ARG A 40 6.54 -2.09 -0.06
C ARG A 40 5.25 -1.54 0.49
N ILE A 41 5.05 -1.67 1.81
CA ILE A 41 3.90 -1.11 2.51
C ILE A 41 4.38 -0.29 3.69
N TYR A 42 4.04 0.99 3.69
CA TYR A 42 4.29 1.90 4.80
C TYR A 42 2.97 2.10 5.54
N LYS A 43 2.90 1.54 6.74
CA LYS A 43 1.77 1.72 7.64
C LYS A 43 2.08 2.83 8.63
N ASP A 44 1.33 3.91 8.51
CA ASP A 44 1.41 5.09 9.36
C ASP A 44 0.23 5.10 10.35
N TYR A 45 0.53 4.96 11.64
CA TYR A 45 -0.47 5.06 12.70
C TYR A 45 -0.80 6.55 12.91
N SER A 46 -2.07 6.95 12.81
CA SER A 46 -2.47 8.36 12.92
C SER A 46 -2.06 9.01 14.24
N ILE A 47 -2.14 8.26 15.34
CA ILE A 47 -1.84 8.75 16.70
C ILE A 47 -0.44 8.29 17.17
N GLY A 48 0.15 7.30 16.50
CA GLY A 48 1.43 6.72 16.91
C GLY A 48 2.63 7.45 16.33
N ASN A 49 3.74 7.48 17.06
CA ASN A 49 5.03 8.02 16.57
C ASN A 49 5.83 6.98 15.77
N THR A 50 5.23 5.85 15.44
CA THR A 50 5.89 4.76 14.71
C THR A 50 5.27 4.59 13.32
N ILE A 51 6.11 4.28 12.35
CA ILE A 51 5.70 3.78 11.03
C ILE A 51 6.22 2.36 10.91
N LEU A 52 5.35 1.44 10.55
CA LEU A 52 5.75 0.08 10.20
C LEU A 52 5.97 0.02 8.70
N PHE A 53 7.21 -0.20 8.29
CA PHE A 53 7.57 -0.45 6.90
C PHE A 53 7.74 -1.95 6.69
N PHE A 54 6.94 -2.51 5.80
CA PHE A 54 7.02 -3.89 5.35
C PHE A 54 7.52 -3.94 3.90
N ARG A 55 8.45 -4.85 3.63
CA ARG A 55 8.99 -5.12 2.31
C ARG A 55 9.02 -6.61 2.03
N MET A 56 8.58 -7.04 0.86
CA MET A 56 8.78 -8.39 0.35
C MET A 56 9.26 -8.34 -1.08
N PHE A 57 10.30 -9.09 -1.40
CA PHE A 57 10.87 -9.12 -2.74
C PHE A 57 11.54 -10.44 -3.07
N LYS A 58 11.68 -10.71 -4.36
CA LYS A 58 12.49 -11.81 -4.88
C LYS A 58 13.83 -11.26 -5.34
N ASN A 59 14.92 -11.68 -4.69
CA ASN A 59 16.27 -11.19 -4.98
C ASN A 59 16.81 -11.79 -6.30
N GLU A 60 18.01 -11.36 -6.71
CA GLU A 60 18.67 -11.82 -7.94
C GLU A 60 18.97 -13.34 -7.93
N GLU A 61 19.21 -13.91 -6.76
CA GLU A 61 19.39 -15.35 -6.54
C GLU A 61 18.07 -16.13 -6.54
N LYS A 62 16.94 -15.48 -6.83
CA LYS A 62 15.58 -16.04 -6.82
C LYS A 62 15.08 -16.48 -5.44
N HIS A 63 15.70 -16.01 -4.37
CA HIS A 63 15.26 -16.20 -2.99
C HIS A 63 14.26 -15.11 -2.59
N TRP A 64 13.22 -15.51 -1.86
CA TRP A 64 12.27 -14.58 -1.29
C TRP A 64 12.78 -14.03 0.04
N VAL A 65 12.76 -12.70 0.14
CA VAL A 65 13.17 -11.96 1.34
C VAL A 65 12.00 -11.11 1.81
N THR A 66 11.80 -11.09 3.12
CA THR A 66 10.83 -10.23 3.80
C THR A 66 11.53 -9.43 4.87
N GLN A 67 11.24 -8.15 4.95
CA GLN A 67 11.82 -7.24 5.92
C GLN A 67 10.70 -6.41 6.57
N ARG A 68 10.83 -6.18 7.87
CA ARG A 68 9.99 -5.29 8.65
C ARG A 68 10.87 -4.32 9.42
N PHE A 69 10.55 -3.04 9.30
CA PHE A 69 11.24 -1.96 9.97
C PHE A 69 10.23 -1.15 10.77
N TRP A 70 10.59 -0.81 12.00
CA TRP A 70 9.84 0.13 12.82
C TRP A 70 10.61 1.45 12.80
N TYR A 71 10.05 2.45 12.15
CA TYR A 71 10.63 3.78 12.05
C TYR A 71 9.97 4.71 13.06
N SER A 72 10.76 5.41 13.88
CA SER A 72 10.29 6.45 14.79
C SER A 72 10.25 7.80 14.09
N LYS A 73 9.09 8.45 14.10
CA LYS A 73 8.88 9.81 13.58
C LYS A 73 9.64 10.86 14.40
N ASP A 74 9.79 10.64 15.70
CA ASP A 74 10.45 11.59 16.61
C ASP A 74 11.96 11.58 16.44
N PHE A 75 12.55 10.38 16.38
CA PHE A 75 14.00 10.20 16.21
C PHE A 75 14.44 10.26 14.76
N LYS A 76 13.48 10.14 13.83
CA LYS A 76 13.72 9.98 12.39
C LYS A 76 14.68 8.83 12.08
N ASP A 77 14.53 7.72 12.82
CA ASP A 77 15.42 6.58 12.76
C ASP A 77 14.68 5.25 12.98
N VAL A 78 15.30 4.15 12.59
CA VAL A 78 14.79 2.79 12.73
C VAL A 78 15.07 2.27 14.14
N THR A 79 14.00 1.94 14.85
CA THR A 79 14.06 1.44 16.23
C THR A 79 14.11 -0.07 16.31
N LYS A 80 13.66 -0.77 15.27
CA LYS A 80 13.69 -2.24 15.18
C LYS A 80 13.74 -2.70 13.73
N ILE A 81 14.46 -3.79 13.50
CA ILE A 81 14.52 -4.51 12.22
C ILE A 81 14.18 -5.98 12.48
N ASP A 82 13.35 -6.55 11.63
CA ASP A 82 13.06 -7.98 11.58
C ASP A 82 13.15 -8.44 10.12
N GLU A 83 14.16 -9.25 9.80
CA GLU A 83 14.36 -9.82 8.46
C GLU A 83 14.08 -11.33 8.51
N GLY A 84 13.23 -11.78 7.59
CA GLY A 84 12.97 -13.19 7.35
C GLY A 84 13.35 -13.56 5.92
N ARG A 85 14.13 -14.64 5.76
CA ARG A 85 14.42 -15.25 4.46
C ARG A 85 13.64 -16.55 4.31
N PHE A 86 13.27 -16.87 3.08
CA PHE A 86 12.56 -18.10 2.77
C PHE A 86 13.46 -19.11 2.04
N PRO A 87 13.27 -20.42 2.28
CA PRO A 87 12.28 -21.02 3.19
C PRO A 87 12.67 -20.80 4.66
N LYS A 88 11.69 -20.45 5.52
CA LYS A 88 11.92 -20.41 6.98
C LYS A 88 12.20 -21.84 7.46
N GLU A 89 13.26 -22.04 8.22
CA GLU A 89 13.52 -23.32 8.87
C GLU A 89 12.28 -23.75 9.69
N THR A 90 11.93 -25.02 9.59
CA THR A 90 10.84 -25.65 10.35
C THR A 90 11.11 -25.50 11.84
N ILE A 91 10.44 -24.55 12.50
CA ILE A 91 10.37 -24.52 13.96
C ILE A 91 9.30 -25.54 14.37
N GLY A 92 9.74 -26.77 14.70
CA GLY A 92 8.87 -27.85 15.15
C GLY A 92 7.97 -28.45 14.06
N LYS A 93 6.69 -28.72 14.37
CA LYS A 93 5.71 -29.37 13.46
C LYS A 93 5.07 -28.42 12.42
N LEU A 94 5.50 -27.16 12.36
CA LEU A 94 4.89 -26.15 11.48
C LEU A 94 5.40 -26.32 10.05
N LYS A 95 4.48 -26.41 9.08
CA LYS A 95 4.86 -26.48 7.66
C LYS A 95 5.67 -25.24 7.27
N PRO A 96 6.72 -25.38 6.43
CA PRO A 96 7.45 -24.22 5.92
C PRO A 96 6.47 -23.29 5.19
N LYS A 97 6.49 -22.00 5.54
CA LYS A 97 5.69 -20.98 4.84
C LYS A 97 6.23 -20.86 3.41
N ASN A 98 5.37 -20.99 2.40
CA ASN A 98 5.76 -20.91 0.99
C ASN A 98 5.63 -19.46 0.51
N ALA A 99 6.76 -18.76 0.37
CA ALA A 99 6.76 -17.36 -0.06
C ALA A 99 6.19 -17.14 -1.47
N GLU A 100 6.31 -18.11 -2.38
CA GLU A 100 5.70 -18.01 -3.70
C GLU A 100 4.17 -18.00 -3.57
N LEU A 101 3.61 -18.82 -2.68
CA LEU A 101 2.17 -18.82 -2.39
C LEU A 101 1.73 -17.51 -1.75
N ILE A 102 2.53 -16.94 -0.84
CA ILE A 102 2.24 -15.63 -0.24
C ILE A 102 2.20 -14.55 -1.32
N TRP A 103 3.19 -14.53 -2.22
CA TRP A 103 3.22 -13.60 -3.34
C TRP A 103 2.00 -13.74 -4.25
N LEU A 104 1.64 -14.97 -4.62
CA LEU A 104 0.44 -15.23 -5.44
C LEU A 104 -0.84 -14.77 -4.74
N ASN A 105 -0.96 -14.99 -3.42
CA ASN A 105 -2.10 -14.49 -2.64
C ASN A 105 -2.15 -12.96 -2.61
N ILE A 106 -1.00 -12.28 -2.58
CA ILE A 106 -0.93 -10.81 -2.71
C ILE A 106 -1.44 -10.39 -4.09
N LEU A 107 -0.99 -11.04 -5.17
CA LEU A 107 -1.44 -10.71 -6.53
C LEU A 107 -2.93 -10.93 -6.72
N MET A 108 -3.51 -11.96 -6.11
CA MET A 108 -4.96 -12.22 -6.13
C MET A 108 -5.80 -11.08 -5.55
N THR A 109 -5.21 -10.19 -4.75
CA THR A 109 -5.90 -8.99 -4.23
C THR A 109 -6.00 -7.85 -5.26
N ASN A 110 -5.55 -8.08 -6.50
CA ASN A 110 -5.48 -7.07 -7.57
C ASN A 110 -4.59 -5.87 -7.24
N VAL A 111 -3.60 -6.04 -6.34
CA VAL A 111 -2.70 -4.97 -5.87
C VAL A 111 -2.04 -4.17 -6.99
N GLU A 112 -1.83 -4.79 -8.15
CA GLU A 112 -1.27 -4.17 -9.36
C GLU A 112 -2.20 -3.13 -10.02
N PHE A 113 -3.48 -3.09 -9.64
CA PHE A 113 -4.50 -2.23 -10.25
C PHE A 113 -5.31 -1.45 -9.21
N LEU A 114 -5.05 -1.66 -7.93
CA LEU A 114 -5.79 -0.98 -6.87
C LEU A 114 -5.56 0.52 -6.93
N PRO A 115 -6.63 1.32 -6.90
CA PRO A 115 -6.52 2.76 -6.99
C PRO A 115 -6.26 3.39 -5.61
N ASP A 116 -5.96 4.68 -5.57
CA ASP A 116 -6.03 5.46 -4.33
C ASP A 116 -7.46 5.46 -3.77
N ILE A 117 -7.61 5.40 -2.44
CA ILE A 117 -8.94 5.43 -1.82
C ILE A 117 -9.71 6.71 -2.17
N GLU A 118 -8.99 7.81 -2.37
CA GLU A 118 -9.56 9.10 -2.76
C GLU A 118 -10.26 9.05 -4.12
N THR A 119 -9.71 8.30 -5.09
CA THR A 119 -10.31 8.21 -6.43
C THR A 119 -11.59 7.39 -6.46
N ILE A 120 -11.78 6.49 -5.47
CA ILE A 120 -13.01 5.69 -5.34
C ILE A 120 -14.00 6.27 -4.34
N ARG A 121 -13.72 7.42 -3.70
CA ARG A 121 -14.62 8.03 -2.69
C ARG A 121 -16.03 8.31 -3.21
N TYR A 122 -16.22 8.45 -4.51
CA TYR A 122 -17.56 8.60 -5.10
C TYR A 122 -18.45 7.38 -4.84
N LYS A 123 -17.85 6.19 -4.64
CA LYS A 123 -18.55 4.95 -4.26
C LYS A 123 -19.02 4.96 -2.80
N PHE A 124 -18.50 5.86 -1.96
CA PHE A 124 -18.79 5.92 -0.52
C PHE A 124 -20.01 6.79 -0.19
N SER A 125 -20.97 6.92 -1.11
CA SER A 125 -22.18 7.70 -0.88
C SER A 125 -23.42 6.86 -1.08
N LYS A 126 -24.31 6.89 -0.08
CA LYS A 126 -25.72 6.57 -0.31
C LYS A 126 -26.38 7.86 -0.75
N SER A 127 -26.81 7.88 -2.01
CA SER A 127 -27.58 8.99 -2.55
C SER A 127 -29.05 8.79 -2.20
N TYR A 128 -29.73 9.85 -1.80
CA TYR A 128 -31.18 9.85 -1.63
C TYR A 128 -31.75 11.16 -2.18
N ILE A 129 -33.05 11.13 -2.50
CA ILE A 129 -33.77 12.32 -2.94
C ILE A 129 -34.31 12.99 -1.69
N ASP A 130 -33.95 14.25 -1.50
CA ASP A 130 -34.52 15.10 -0.47
C ASP A 130 -35.40 16.17 -1.14
N SER A 131 -36.50 16.53 -0.49
CA SER A 131 -37.43 17.55 -0.96
C SER A 131 -37.35 18.74 -0.03
N GLU A 132 -36.24 19.48 -0.08
CA GLU A 132 -36.12 20.75 0.63
C GLU A 132 -36.74 21.90 -0.19
N LYS A 133 -37.58 22.71 0.46
CA LYS A 133 -38.16 23.96 -0.11
C LYS A 133 -38.89 23.78 -1.46
N GLY A 134 -39.54 22.64 -1.67
CA GLY A 134 -40.39 22.39 -2.84
C GLY A 134 -39.63 21.98 -4.11
N GLN A 135 -38.32 21.73 -4.04
CA GLN A 135 -37.54 21.16 -5.14
C GLN A 135 -36.88 19.85 -4.68
N SER A 136 -36.98 18.81 -5.51
CA SER A 136 -36.30 17.54 -5.26
C SER A 136 -34.83 17.66 -5.65
N VAL A 137 -33.93 17.43 -4.69
CA VAL A 137 -32.47 17.47 -4.87
C VAL A 137 -31.85 16.13 -4.50
N ILE A 138 -30.75 15.77 -5.18
CA ILE A 138 -29.97 14.58 -4.83
C ILE A 138 -29.00 14.96 -3.71
N VAL A 139 -29.16 14.34 -2.54
CA VAL A 139 -28.25 14.50 -1.41
C VAL A 139 -27.33 13.29 -1.30
N LYS A 140 -26.04 13.54 -1.12
CA LYS A 140 -25.01 12.49 -0.93
C LYS A 140 -24.49 12.53 0.49
N LYS A 141 -24.90 11.57 1.33
CA LYS A 141 -24.33 11.43 2.68
C LYS A 141 -23.00 10.67 2.59
N LYS A 142 -21.93 11.30 3.06
CA LYS A 142 -20.58 10.72 3.13
C LYS A 142 -20.14 10.66 4.58
N ILE A 143 -19.50 9.56 4.96
CA ILE A 143 -18.81 9.45 6.25
C ILE A 143 -17.34 9.77 6.00
N LEU A 144 -16.80 10.68 6.79
CA LEU A 144 -15.36 10.93 6.85
C LEU A 144 -14.84 10.34 8.15
N VAL A 145 -14.00 9.31 8.04
CA VAL A 145 -13.26 8.78 9.18
C VAL A 145 -11.96 9.57 9.30
N THR A 146 -11.80 10.33 10.38
CA THR A 146 -10.64 11.21 10.61
C THR A 146 -9.49 10.53 11.32
N ASP A 147 -9.79 9.51 12.12
CA ASP A 147 -8.80 8.78 12.92
C ASP A 147 -8.52 7.40 12.33
N GLY A 148 -7.27 6.95 12.39
CA GLY A 148 -6.86 5.57 12.15
C GLY A 148 -5.71 5.40 11.16
N ASP A 149 -5.48 4.16 10.75
CA ASP A 149 -4.25 3.79 10.04
C ASP A 149 -4.27 4.22 8.57
N ARG A 150 -3.16 4.81 8.11
CA ARG A 150 -2.88 5.09 6.70
C ARG A 150 -1.87 4.10 6.15
N TYR A 151 -2.10 3.64 4.94
CA TYR A 151 -1.24 2.74 4.20
C TYR A 151 -0.82 3.41 2.91
N ASP A 152 0.47 3.32 2.62
CA ASP A 152 1.05 3.68 1.33
C ASP A 152 1.72 2.44 0.74
N VAL A 153 1.29 2.01 -0.45
CA VAL A 153 1.66 0.74 -1.06
C VAL A 153 2.30 0.96 -2.41
N TYR A 154 3.48 0.38 -2.60
CA TYR A 154 4.20 0.35 -3.87
C TYR A 154 4.40 -1.10 -4.25
N VAL A 155 4.02 -1.46 -5.47
CA VAL A 155 4.17 -2.83 -5.96
C VAL A 155 4.72 -2.86 -7.37
N ARG A 156 5.55 -3.87 -7.63
CA ARG A 156 6.03 -4.24 -8.95
C ARG A 156 5.94 -5.75 -9.13
N ASN A 157 5.43 -6.13 -10.29
CA ASN A 157 5.38 -7.51 -10.74
C ASN A 157 5.70 -7.54 -12.24
N GLY A 158 6.97 -7.78 -12.55
CA GLY A 158 7.54 -7.62 -13.88
C GLY A 158 7.41 -6.19 -14.38
N ASN A 159 6.60 -6.03 -15.45
CA ASN A 159 6.34 -4.75 -16.09
C ASN A 159 5.22 -3.95 -15.42
N ASN A 160 4.36 -4.62 -14.65
CA ASN A 160 3.29 -3.95 -13.92
C ASN A 160 3.87 -3.25 -12.71
N LYS A 161 3.52 -1.96 -12.54
CA LYS A 161 3.89 -1.15 -11.39
C LYS A 161 2.65 -0.39 -10.95
N ASN A 162 2.43 -0.36 -9.64
CA ASN A 162 1.35 0.42 -9.07
C ASN A 162 1.78 1.08 -7.77
N HIS A 163 1.17 2.21 -7.49
CA HIS A 163 1.32 2.95 -6.25
C HIS A 163 -0.04 3.51 -5.87
N PHE A 164 -0.47 3.20 -4.65
CA PHE A 164 -1.76 3.65 -4.14
C PHE A 164 -1.74 3.74 -2.62
N SER A 165 -2.61 4.58 -2.10
CA SER A 165 -2.76 4.84 -0.68
C SER A 165 -4.21 4.69 -0.24
N PHE A 166 -4.39 4.16 0.97
CA PHE A 166 -5.71 3.97 1.56
C PHE A 166 -5.68 4.15 3.07
N THR A 167 -6.83 4.49 3.63
CA THR A 167 -6.99 4.72 5.07
C THR A 167 -8.21 3.96 5.57
N ASN A 168 -8.14 3.47 6.81
CA ASN A 168 -9.29 2.89 7.50
C ASN A 168 -10.12 1.87 6.69
N PRO A 169 -9.48 0.93 5.95
CA PRO A 169 -10.18 0.09 4.99
C PRO A 169 -11.23 -0.80 5.67
N LYS A 170 -10.99 -1.24 6.91
CA LYS A 170 -11.94 -2.04 7.68
C LYS A 170 -13.23 -1.27 7.99
N THR A 171 -13.08 -0.05 8.52
CA THR A 171 -14.22 0.81 8.86
C THR A 171 -15.03 1.17 7.63
N TYR A 172 -14.37 1.50 6.52
CA TYR A 172 -15.08 1.77 5.27
C TYR A 172 -15.77 0.51 4.72
N LEU A 173 -15.15 -0.67 4.79
CA LEU A 173 -15.76 -1.92 4.32
C LEU A 173 -17.02 -2.27 5.12
N GLU A 174 -17.02 -2.09 6.43
CA GLU A 174 -18.22 -2.31 7.28
C GLU A 174 -19.40 -1.40 6.86
N LYS A 175 -19.13 -0.21 6.33
CA LYS A 175 -20.16 0.75 5.89
C LYS A 175 -20.55 0.59 4.42
N TYR A 176 -19.61 0.16 3.58
CA TYR A 176 -19.75 0.03 2.13
C TYR A 176 -19.27 -1.36 1.67
N PRO A 177 -19.95 -2.44 2.08
CA PRO A 177 -19.46 -3.82 1.91
C PRO A 177 -19.43 -4.31 0.46
N THR A 178 -20.07 -3.58 -0.46
CA THR A 178 -20.16 -3.92 -1.88
C THR A 178 -19.13 -3.18 -2.74
N VAL A 179 -18.20 -2.44 -2.11
CA VAL A 179 -17.14 -1.74 -2.86
C VAL A 179 -15.94 -2.66 -2.95
N ASP A 180 -15.71 -3.18 -4.15
CA ASP A 180 -14.70 -4.20 -4.43
C ASP A 180 -13.29 -3.78 -3.98
N GLU A 181 -12.90 -2.51 -4.19
CA GLU A 181 -11.58 -2.04 -3.77
C GLU A 181 -11.40 -2.09 -2.24
N LEU A 182 -12.47 -1.84 -1.47
CA LEU A 182 -12.42 -1.96 0.00
C LEU A 182 -12.24 -3.41 0.43
N ILE A 183 -12.86 -4.35 -0.29
CA ILE A 183 -12.65 -5.79 -0.05
C ILE A 183 -11.19 -6.11 -0.30
N SER A 184 -10.65 -5.74 -1.46
CA SER A 184 -9.27 -6.01 -1.84
C SER A 184 -8.23 -5.38 -0.91
N TYR A 185 -8.43 -4.13 -0.44
CA TYR A 185 -7.54 -3.54 0.57
C TYR A 185 -7.49 -4.37 1.85
N ASN A 186 -8.65 -4.83 2.34
CA ASN A 186 -8.71 -5.65 3.56
C ASN A 186 -8.11 -7.04 3.35
N GLU A 187 -8.31 -7.66 2.18
CA GLU A 187 -7.68 -8.93 1.83
C GLU A 187 -6.16 -8.81 1.76
N LEU A 188 -5.62 -7.74 1.17
CA LEU A 188 -4.19 -7.47 1.15
C LEU A 188 -3.61 -7.41 2.57
N LEU A 189 -4.27 -6.65 3.46
CA LEU A 189 -3.86 -6.58 4.87
C LEU A 189 -3.99 -7.93 5.57
N SER A 190 -5.01 -8.73 5.24
CA SER A 190 -5.21 -10.07 5.80
C SER A 190 -4.07 -11.03 5.41
N VAL A 191 -3.70 -11.06 4.13
CA VAL A 191 -2.59 -11.89 3.63
C VAL A 191 -1.29 -11.53 4.35
N ILE A 192 -0.98 -10.24 4.44
CA ILE A 192 0.26 -9.76 5.06
C ILE A 192 0.29 -10.06 6.56
N ASN A 193 -0.81 -9.79 7.28
CA ASN A 193 -0.85 -10.03 8.72
C ASN A 193 -0.85 -11.51 9.09
N LYS A 194 -1.52 -12.37 8.32
CA LYS A 194 -1.61 -13.81 8.60
C LYS A 194 -0.34 -14.54 8.24
N GLU A 195 0.21 -14.26 7.06
CA GLU A 195 1.30 -15.05 6.52
C GLU A 195 2.66 -14.53 7.00
N LEU A 196 2.76 -13.31 7.53
CA LEU A 196 4.05 -12.68 7.85
C LEU A 196 4.23 -12.27 9.31
N ASN A 197 3.19 -12.42 10.15
CA ASN A 197 3.36 -12.56 11.61
C ASN A 197 3.72 -14.01 11.96
#